data_AF-A0A4W4FIC5-F1
#
_entry.id   AF-A0A4W4FIC5-F1
#
_cell.length_a   1.000
_cell.length_b   1.000
_cell.length_c   1.000
_cell.angle_alpha   90.00
_cell.angle_beta   90.00
_cell.angle_gamma   90.00
#
_symmetry.space_group_name_H-M   'P 1'
#
loop_
_entity.id
_entity.type
_entity.pdbx_description
1 polymer ?
#
loop_
_entity_poly.entity_id
_entity_poly.type
_entity_poly.pdbx_seq_one_letter_code
_entity_poly.pdbx_strand_id
1 'polypeptide(L)'
;GTGEMKRSRLPIWPEWNETEVSAEKWDAAKGGKDGKAGKSPLSQLFEDPEGKVELPPSLKAHTWKRPSDYIVNKVPVVVENEADFDLRSANEHLLSSELIRCIISEIYIVWKVCIPAGVEDKAVSVDTAPNPWRPWEHIYSLCKVAKGHMPLYNAYGKYVVRLYWMVSSDHT
;
A
#
# COMPACT_ATOMS: atom_id res chain seq x y z
N GLY A 1 40.07 -18.97 -8.61
CA GLY A 1 39.14 -17.94 -8.13
C GLY A 1 37.79 -18.26 -8.68
N THR A 2 36.92 -18.84 -7.87
CA THR A 2 35.57 -19.24 -8.27
C THR A 2 34.61 -18.11 -7.93
N GLY A 3 34.12 -17.41 -8.96
CA GLY A 3 33.06 -16.43 -8.82
C GLY A 3 31.76 -17.15 -8.46
N GLU A 4 31.36 -17.04 -7.19
CA GLU A 4 30.02 -17.38 -6.77
C GLU A 4 29.06 -16.36 -7.39
N MET A 5 28.42 -16.77 -8.47
CA MET A 5 27.25 -16.10 -9.02
C MET A 5 26.13 -16.32 -8.00
N LYS A 6 26.01 -15.40 -7.03
CA LYS A 6 24.91 -15.35 -6.08
C LYS A 6 23.62 -15.36 -6.90
N ARG A 7 22.97 -16.52 -6.99
CA ARG A 7 21.58 -16.61 -7.40
C ARG A 7 20.81 -15.78 -6.37
N SER A 8 20.47 -14.55 -6.72
CA SER A 8 19.54 -13.73 -5.97
C SER A 8 18.20 -14.45 -6.01
N ARG A 9 17.97 -15.35 -5.05
CA ARG A 9 16.60 -15.72 -4.72
C ARG A 9 16.00 -14.44 -4.17
N LEU A 10 15.24 -13.73 -5.00
CA LEU A 10 14.41 -12.64 -4.52
C LEU A 10 13.58 -13.23 -3.39
N PRO A 11 13.65 -12.69 -2.16
CA PRO A 11 12.77 -13.17 -1.11
C PRO A 11 11.33 -12.97 -1.61
N ILE A 12 10.58 -14.06 -1.67
CA ILE A 12 9.14 -13.98 -1.91
C ILE A 12 8.58 -13.23 -0.70
N TRP A 13 7.79 -12.18 -0.95
CA TRP A 13 7.14 -11.44 0.13
C TRP A 13 6.33 -12.39 1.00
N PRO A 14 6.19 -12.09 2.31
CA PRO A 14 5.34 -12.91 3.16
C PRO A 14 3.91 -12.96 2.59
N GLU A 15 3.28 -14.12 2.69
CA GLU A 15 1.88 -14.30 2.28
C GLU A 15 0.97 -14.21 3.51
N TRP A 16 -0.20 -13.60 3.33
CA TRP A 16 -1.21 -13.47 4.36
C TRP A 16 -2.59 -13.75 3.80
N ASN A 17 -3.45 -14.37 4.60
CA ASN A 17 -4.87 -14.52 4.30
C ASN A 17 -5.73 -13.43 4.95
N GLU A 18 -7.02 -13.38 4.60
CA GLU A 18 -7.94 -12.34 5.09
C GLU A 18 -8.17 -12.38 6.60
N THR A 19 -8.03 -13.55 7.22
CA THR A 19 -8.18 -13.72 8.67
C THR A 19 -6.98 -13.11 9.39
N GLU A 20 -5.77 -13.34 8.89
CA GLU A 20 -4.53 -12.79 9.44
C GLU A 20 -4.51 -11.26 9.35
N VAL A 21 -4.88 -10.70 8.19
CA VAL A 21 -4.99 -9.24 8.02
C VAL A 21 -6.07 -8.65 8.93
N SER A 22 -7.19 -9.35 9.14
CA SER A 22 -8.24 -8.90 10.06
C SER A 22 -7.84 -8.99 11.54
N ALA A 23 -6.91 -9.88 11.89
CA ALA A 23 -6.35 -10.03 13.23
C ALA A 23 -5.12 -9.14 13.48
N GLU A 24 -4.69 -8.39 12.47
CA GLU A 24 -3.50 -7.54 12.52
C GLU A 24 -3.64 -6.49 13.63
N LYS A 25 -2.55 -6.32 14.39
CA LYS A 25 -2.45 -5.33 15.45
C LYS A 25 -1.82 -4.07 14.86
N TRP A 26 -2.68 -3.10 14.60
CA TRP A 26 -2.30 -1.82 14.00
C TRP A 26 -1.61 -0.84 14.96
N ASP A 27 -1.77 -1.05 16.27
CA ASP A 27 -1.17 -0.23 17.31
C ASP A 27 0.27 -0.66 17.62
N ALA A 28 1.10 0.29 18.06
CA ALA A 28 2.34 -0.05 18.76
C ALA A 28 1.99 -0.98 19.93
N ALA A 29 2.61 -2.17 19.97
CA ALA A 29 2.36 -3.16 21.01
C ALA A 29 2.37 -2.45 22.38
N LYS A 30 1.20 -2.34 23.02
CA LYS A 30 1.14 -1.87 24.41
C LYS A 30 2.07 -2.79 25.17
N GLY A 31 3.18 -2.23 25.65
CA GLY A 31 4.16 -2.96 26.43
C GLY A 31 3.42 -3.79 27.48
N GLY A 32 3.83 -5.05 27.61
CA GLY A 32 3.34 -5.94 28.65
C GLY A 32 3.30 -5.20 29.98
N LYS A 33 2.28 -5.51 30.77
CA LYS A 33 2.03 -4.97 32.10
C LYS A 33 3.18 -5.33 33.04
N ASP A 34 4.31 -4.66 32.92
CA ASP A 34 5.39 -4.64 33.90
C ASP A 34 6.03 -3.26 33.87
N GLY A 35 5.73 -2.49 34.91
CA GLY A 35 6.16 -1.12 35.07
C GLY A 35 7.67 -1.01 35.16
N LYS A 36 8.28 -0.36 34.17
CA LYS A 36 9.44 0.52 34.40
C LYS A 36 9.34 1.72 33.48
N ALA A 37 8.90 2.82 34.07
CA ALA A 37 8.91 4.15 33.48
C ALA A 37 10.32 4.51 33.03
N GLY A 38 10.46 4.99 31.79
CA GLY A 38 11.76 5.49 31.31
C GLY A 38 12.00 5.51 29.80
N LYS A 39 10.99 5.51 28.92
CA LYS A 39 11.15 5.94 27.52
C LYS A 39 9.95 6.82 27.13
N SER A 40 10.26 7.96 26.52
CA SER A 40 9.35 9.03 26.07
C SER A 40 8.02 8.53 25.47
N PRO A 41 6.88 9.24 25.63
CA PRO A 41 5.55 8.82 25.17
C PRO A 41 5.36 8.82 23.64
N LEU A 42 6.43 8.92 22.84
CA LEU A 42 6.44 8.53 21.43
C LEU A 42 6.48 7.00 21.37
N SER A 43 5.30 6.40 21.54
CA SER A 43 5.02 4.99 21.30
C SER A 43 5.71 4.55 20.01
N GLN A 44 6.46 3.44 20.06
CA GLN A 44 7.33 2.99 18.98
C GLN A 44 6.58 2.99 17.63
N LEU A 45 6.97 3.89 16.74
CA LEU A 45 6.47 3.90 15.36
C LEU A 45 6.83 2.57 14.71
N PHE A 46 5.98 2.11 13.80
CA PHE A 46 6.25 0.89 13.05
C PHE A 46 7.47 1.09 12.16
N GLU A 47 8.46 0.22 12.32
CA GLU A 47 9.60 0.08 11.43
C GLU A 47 9.47 -1.26 10.72
N ASP A 48 9.60 -1.25 9.40
CA ASP A 48 9.56 -2.46 8.59
C ASP A 48 10.79 -3.32 8.92
N PRO A 49 10.63 -4.61 9.28
CA PRO A 49 11.75 -5.52 9.48
C PRO A 49 12.70 -5.64 8.28
N GLU A 50 12.19 -5.44 7.06
CA GLU A 50 12.99 -5.41 5.83
C GLU A 50 13.77 -4.09 5.66
N GLY A 51 13.45 -3.08 6.48
CA GLY A 51 14.07 -1.78 6.45
C GLY A 51 13.55 -0.90 5.31
N LYS A 52 14.40 0.03 4.84
CA LYS A 52 14.04 0.94 3.76
C LYS A 52 14.21 0.25 2.42
N VAL A 53 13.21 0.38 1.56
CA VAL A 53 13.24 -0.15 0.19
C VAL A 53 14.43 0.42 -0.59
N GLU A 54 15.17 -0.47 -1.26
CA GLU A 54 16.19 -0.08 -2.23
C GLU A 54 15.51 0.43 -3.51
N LEU A 55 15.76 1.68 -3.87
CA LEU A 55 15.22 2.27 -5.08
C LEU A 55 16.16 2.04 -6.28
N PRO A 56 15.62 1.96 -7.52
CA PRO A 56 16.43 1.94 -8.72
C PRO A 56 17.45 3.10 -8.75
N PRO A 57 18.62 2.96 -9.39
CA PRO A 57 19.63 4.03 -9.45
C PRO A 57 19.13 5.36 -10.04
N SER A 58 18.10 5.31 -10.89
CA SER A 58 17.42 6.49 -11.43
C SER A 58 16.62 7.29 -10.39
N LEU A 59 16.35 6.70 -9.23
CA LEU A 59 15.56 7.27 -8.14
C LEU A 59 16.39 7.31 -6.86
N LYS A 60 16.97 8.47 -6.57
CA LYS A 60 17.71 8.68 -5.32
C LYS A 60 16.83 9.38 -4.29
N ALA A 61 16.46 8.66 -3.23
CA ALA A 61 15.81 9.28 -2.08
C ALA A 61 16.79 10.25 -1.39
N HIS A 62 16.39 11.52 -1.28
CA HIS A 62 17.14 12.51 -0.49
C HIS A 62 16.93 12.26 1.01
N THR A 63 15.67 12.11 1.42
CA THR A 63 15.27 11.82 2.81
C THR A 63 14.00 10.97 2.83
N TRP A 64 13.87 10.10 3.83
CA TRP A 64 12.64 9.38 4.12
C TRP A 64 11.93 10.07 5.28
N LYS A 65 10.69 10.49 5.07
CA LYS A 65 9.87 11.21 6.04
C LYS A 65 8.49 10.57 6.12
N ARG A 66 7.89 10.57 7.31
CA ARG A 66 6.50 10.17 7.50
C ARG A 66 5.58 11.34 7.13
N PRO A 67 4.30 11.09 6.81
CA PRO A 67 3.34 12.17 6.52
C PRO A 67 3.27 13.22 7.64
N SER A 68 3.35 12.80 8.91
CA SER A 68 3.36 13.67 10.09
C SER A 68 4.58 14.61 10.17
N ASP A 69 5.70 14.23 9.56
CA ASP A 69 6.93 15.03 9.57
C ASP A 69 6.89 16.18 8.54
N TYR A 70 5.94 16.11 7.60
CA TYR A 70 5.78 17.06 6.51
C TYR A 70 4.48 17.88 6.64
N ILE A 71 3.38 17.22 7.00
CA ILE A 71 2.06 17.83 7.18
C ILE A 71 1.93 18.30 8.63
N VAL A 72 2.56 19.43 8.95
CA VAL A 72 2.66 19.93 10.35
C VAL A 72 1.43 20.72 10.81
N ASN A 73 0.67 21.31 9.87
CA ASN A 73 -0.43 22.23 10.19
C ASN A 73 -1.82 21.57 10.11
N LYS A 74 -1.88 20.28 9.76
CA LYS A 74 -3.14 19.54 9.55
C LYS A 74 -2.96 18.10 10.02
N VAL A 75 -4.05 17.48 10.45
CA VAL A 75 -4.07 16.03 10.71
C VAL A 75 -4.16 15.31 9.36
N PRO A 76 -3.21 14.42 9.01
CA PRO A 76 -3.31 13.63 7.79
C PRO A 76 -4.54 12.72 7.83
N VAL A 77 -5.23 12.59 6.70
CA VAL A 77 -6.39 11.72 6.52
C VAL A 77 -6.32 11.06 5.14
N VAL A 78 -6.91 9.88 5.01
CA VAL A 78 -7.15 9.25 3.70
C VAL A 78 -8.43 9.85 3.14
N VAL A 79 -8.39 10.29 1.88
CA VAL A 79 -9.55 10.85 1.17
C VAL A 79 -9.87 9.95 0.00
N GLU A 80 -11.11 9.48 -0.08
CA GLU A 80 -11.60 8.80 -1.27
C GLU A 80 -11.90 9.83 -2.35
N ASN A 81 -11.23 9.70 -3.49
CA ASN A 81 -11.61 10.41 -4.71
C ASN A 81 -12.18 9.40 -5.70
N GLU A 82 -13.49 9.48 -5.93
CA GLU A 82 -14.17 8.64 -6.91
C GLU A 82 -14.23 9.30 -8.30
N ALA A 83 -14.00 10.62 -8.40
CA ALA A 83 -14.20 11.39 -9.62
C ALA A 83 -12.94 11.48 -10.48
N ASP A 84 -11.76 11.58 -9.85
CA ASP A 84 -10.48 11.60 -10.52
C ASP A 84 -9.47 10.67 -9.86
N PHE A 85 -8.50 10.24 -10.66
CA PHE A 85 -7.38 9.44 -10.21
C PHE A 85 -6.15 9.92 -10.97
N ASP A 86 -5.39 10.84 -10.37
CA ASP A 86 -4.15 11.37 -10.95
C ASP A 86 -2.94 11.03 -10.08
N LEU A 87 -2.11 10.12 -10.58
CA LEU A 87 -0.80 9.81 -10.01
C LEU A 87 0.34 10.51 -10.75
N ARG A 88 0.07 11.31 -11.79
CA ARG A 88 1.08 11.87 -12.69
C ARG A 88 1.47 13.29 -12.31
N SER A 89 0.54 14.23 -12.17
CA SER A 89 0.88 15.66 -12.12
C SER A 89 1.74 16.02 -10.90
N ALA A 90 1.51 15.41 -9.74
CA ALA A 90 2.36 15.62 -8.56
C ALA A 90 3.68 14.83 -8.59
N ASN A 91 3.82 13.85 -9.49
CA ASN A 91 4.93 12.88 -9.52
C ASN A 91 5.77 12.96 -10.81
N GLU A 92 5.72 14.06 -11.57
CA GLU A 92 6.47 14.21 -12.82
C GLU A 92 7.97 13.92 -12.67
N HIS A 93 8.54 14.31 -11.53
CA HIS A 93 9.94 14.07 -11.18
C HIS A 93 10.32 12.57 -11.09
N LEU A 94 9.35 11.67 -10.90
CA LEU A 94 9.57 10.22 -10.83
C LEU A 94 9.47 9.54 -12.21
N LEU A 95 8.93 10.24 -13.23
CA LEU A 95 8.62 9.66 -14.54
C LEU A 95 9.86 9.44 -15.42
N SER A 96 11.05 9.85 -14.97
CA SER A 96 12.32 9.47 -15.58
C SER A 96 12.62 7.97 -15.39
N SER A 97 12.03 7.33 -14.38
CA SER A 97 12.16 5.90 -14.12
C SER A 97 11.15 5.10 -14.95
N GLU A 98 11.65 4.22 -15.83
CA GLU A 98 10.80 3.30 -16.59
C GLU A 98 9.92 2.46 -15.67
N LEU A 99 10.49 1.93 -14.58
CA LEU A 99 9.74 1.14 -13.60
C LEU A 99 8.54 1.91 -13.04
N ILE A 100 8.73 3.17 -12.62
CA ILE A 100 7.64 3.98 -12.08
C ILE A 100 6.62 4.33 -13.15
N ARG A 101 7.05 4.64 -14.38
CA ARG A 101 6.12 4.85 -15.50
C ARG A 101 5.26 3.61 -15.74
N CYS A 102 5.85 2.42 -15.73
CA CYS A 102 5.12 1.16 -15.88
C CYS A 102 4.11 0.98 -14.74
N ILE A 103 4.53 1.11 -13.48
CA ILE A 103 3.64 0.99 -12.32
C ILE A 103 2.46 1.97 -12.40
N ILE A 104 2.73 3.25 -12.66
CA ILE A 104 1.67 4.27 -12.80
C ILE A 104 0.73 3.93 -13.96
N SER A 105 1.28 3.48 -15.10
CA SER A 105 0.48 3.15 -16.29
C SER A 105 -0.43 1.94 -16.03
N GLU A 106 0.07 0.89 -15.40
CA GLU A 106 -0.71 -0.30 -15.06
C GLU A 106 -1.87 0.04 -14.12
N ILE A 107 -1.60 0.80 -13.04
CA ILE A 107 -2.64 1.25 -12.11
C ILE A 107 -3.70 2.08 -12.86
N TYR A 108 -3.27 2.95 -13.78
CA TYR A 108 -4.19 3.78 -14.58
C TYR A 108 -5.04 2.95 -15.55
N ILE A 109 -4.46 1.93 -16.18
CA ILE A 109 -5.16 1.01 -17.06
C ILE A 109 -6.24 0.26 -16.26
N VAL A 110 -5.89 -0.30 -15.10
CA VAL A 110 -6.85 -1.00 -14.25
C VAL A 110 -7.97 -0.07 -13.79
N TRP A 111 -7.64 1.15 -13.34
CA TRP A 111 -8.64 2.17 -13.00
C TRP A 111 -9.61 2.44 -14.16
N LYS A 112 -9.09 2.65 -15.37
CA LYS A 112 -9.90 2.97 -16.56
C LYS A 112 -10.74 1.81 -17.08
N VAL A 113 -10.26 0.57 -16.94
CA VAL A 113 -11.00 -0.64 -17.37
C VAL A 113 -12.08 -1.01 -16.35
N CYS A 114 -11.80 -0.86 -15.06
CA CYS A 114 -12.69 -1.33 -14.00
C CYS A 114 -13.72 -0.30 -13.53
N ILE A 115 -13.52 0.99 -13.81
CA ILE A 115 -14.51 2.03 -13.52
C ILE A 115 -15.27 2.33 -14.81
N PRO A 116 -16.58 2.02 -14.88
CA PRO A 116 -17.37 2.28 -16.06
C PRO A 116 -17.31 3.75 -16.47
N ALA A 117 -17.07 4.02 -17.75
CA ALA A 117 -17.25 5.34 -18.31
C ALA A 117 -18.73 5.74 -18.16
N GLY A 118 -19.01 6.73 -17.31
CA GLY A 118 -20.30 7.40 -17.24
C GLY A 118 -21.22 6.92 -16.12
N VAL A 119 -21.14 7.60 -14.98
CA VAL A 119 -22.34 7.86 -14.15
C VAL A 119 -23.12 9.01 -14.79
N GLU A 120 -23.45 8.87 -16.06
CA GLU A 120 -24.33 9.78 -16.81
C GLU A 120 -25.07 8.99 -17.90
N ASP A 121 -25.69 7.84 -17.58
CA ASP A 121 -27.04 7.59 -18.10
C ASP A 121 -27.74 6.43 -17.39
N LYS A 122 -29.06 6.56 -17.33
CA LYS A 122 -29.97 5.70 -16.56
C LYS A 122 -30.01 4.24 -17.02
N ALA A 123 -30.23 3.38 -16.03
CA ALA A 123 -31.04 2.16 -16.10
C ALA A 123 -30.59 1.04 -17.06
N VAL A 124 -29.70 0.17 -16.58
CA VAL A 124 -29.82 -1.28 -16.81
C VAL A 124 -29.42 -2.00 -15.53
N SER A 125 -30.40 -2.61 -14.86
CA SER A 125 -30.16 -3.65 -13.87
C SER A 125 -29.78 -4.94 -14.60
N VAL A 126 -28.50 -5.30 -14.64
CA VAL A 126 -28.07 -6.70 -14.80
C VAL A 126 -26.83 -6.93 -13.93
N ASP A 127 -26.98 -7.95 -13.11
CA ASP A 127 -26.12 -8.52 -12.09
C ASP A 127 -24.84 -9.16 -12.69
N THR A 128 -24.00 -8.39 -13.41
CA THR A 128 -22.81 -8.94 -14.09
C THR A 128 -21.70 -7.91 -14.35
N ALA A 129 -21.33 -7.11 -13.34
CA ALA A 129 -20.00 -6.53 -13.31
C ALA A 129 -19.25 -7.12 -12.10
N PRO A 130 -18.15 -7.87 -12.29
CA PRO A 130 -17.30 -8.23 -11.16
C PRO A 130 -16.90 -6.92 -10.47
N ASN A 131 -16.95 -6.93 -9.14
CA ASN A 131 -16.77 -5.77 -8.28
C ASN A 131 -15.74 -4.79 -8.87
N PRO A 132 -16.10 -3.52 -9.17
CA PRO A 132 -15.19 -2.60 -9.83
C PRO A 132 -13.94 -2.44 -8.96
N TRP A 133 -12.78 -2.74 -9.52
CA TRP A 133 -11.50 -2.60 -8.83
C TRP A 133 -11.36 -1.17 -8.30
N ARG A 134 -11.05 -1.04 -7.01
CA ARG A 134 -10.76 0.23 -6.35
C ARG A 134 -9.39 0.16 -5.71
N PRO A 135 -8.49 1.14 -5.93
CA PRO A 135 -7.15 1.13 -5.35
C PRO A 135 -7.15 0.94 -3.84
N TRP A 136 -8.13 1.57 -3.16
CA TRP A 136 -8.26 1.58 -1.71
C TRP A 136 -8.58 0.21 -1.10
N GLU A 137 -9.30 -0.67 -1.82
CA GLU A 137 -9.64 -2.02 -1.35
C GLU A 137 -8.42 -2.96 -1.28
N HIS A 138 -7.27 -2.51 -1.78
CA HIS A 138 -6.01 -3.25 -1.72
C HIS A 138 -5.08 -2.75 -0.61
N ILE A 139 -5.48 -1.72 0.15
CA ILE A 139 -4.65 -1.11 1.18
C ILE A 139 -5.37 -1.25 2.53
N TYR A 140 -4.67 -1.82 3.50
CA TYR A 140 -5.21 -2.10 4.82
C TYR A 140 -4.46 -1.30 5.87
N SER A 141 -5.22 -0.56 6.68
CA SER A 141 -4.74 0.04 7.92
C SER A 141 -5.91 0.47 8.78
N LEU A 142 -5.91 0.04 10.05
CA LEU A 142 -6.97 0.33 11.03
C LEU A 142 -8.38 -0.03 10.51
N CYS A 143 -8.47 -1.04 9.63
CA CYS A 143 -9.71 -1.50 9.02
C CYS A 143 -9.81 -3.03 9.10
N LYS A 144 -11.03 -3.55 8.94
CA LYS A 144 -11.28 -4.99 8.78
C LYS A 144 -11.30 -5.33 7.29
N VAL A 145 -10.95 -6.57 6.94
CA VAL A 145 -11.13 -7.06 5.58
C VAL A 145 -12.63 -7.20 5.32
N ALA A 146 -13.17 -6.27 4.55
CA ALA A 146 -14.58 -6.23 4.15
C ALA A 146 -14.69 -5.60 2.75
N LYS A 147 -15.75 -5.95 2.03
CA LYS A 147 -16.08 -5.34 0.74
C LYS A 147 -16.32 -3.84 0.91
N GLY A 148 -15.73 -3.00 0.05
CA GLY A 148 -15.87 -1.54 0.14
C GLY A 148 -15.19 -0.91 1.35
N HIS A 149 -14.23 -1.59 1.99
CA HIS A 149 -13.45 -0.95 3.06
C HIS A 149 -12.56 0.17 2.51
N MET A 150 -12.20 1.09 3.40
CA MET A 150 -11.22 2.13 3.13
C MET A 150 -10.16 2.12 4.23
N PRO A 151 -8.86 2.20 3.90
CA PRO A 151 -7.83 2.34 4.91
C PRO A 151 -7.97 3.68 5.63
N LEU A 152 -7.69 3.68 6.93
CA LEU A 152 -7.58 4.93 7.69
C LEU A 152 -6.11 5.35 7.81
N TYR A 153 -5.89 6.64 8.02
CA TYR A 153 -4.56 7.13 8.34
C TYR A 153 -4.08 6.54 9.67
N ASN A 154 -2.99 5.78 9.62
CA ASN A 154 -2.34 5.22 10.80
C ASN A 154 -1.10 6.03 11.18
N ALA A 155 -1.20 6.74 12.31
CA ALA A 155 -0.12 7.56 12.87
C ALA A 155 1.12 6.73 13.28
N TYR A 156 0.96 5.43 13.56
CA TYR A 156 2.10 4.54 13.81
C TYR A 156 2.86 4.19 12.52
N GLY A 157 2.26 4.42 11.35
CA GLY A 157 2.90 4.22 10.05
C GLY A 157 2.92 2.79 9.54
N LYS A 158 2.03 1.91 10.04
CA LYS A 158 1.85 0.54 9.53
C LYS A 158 0.72 0.49 8.51
N TYR A 159 1.02 -0.04 7.31
CA TYR A 159 0.08 -0.30 6.24
C TYR A 159 0.41 -1.66 5.61
N VAL A 160 -0.61 -2.36 5.12
CA VAL A 160 -0.44 -3.59 4.34
C VAL A 160 -1.04 -3.37 2.97
N VAL A 161 -0.37 -3.82 1.91
CA VAL A 161 -0.85 -3.71 0.53
C VAL A 161 -1.00 -5.10 -0.07
N ARG A 162 -2.19 -5.42 -0.58
CA ARG A 162 -2.47 -6.66 -1.30
C ARG A 162 -1.97 -6.53 -2.74
N LEU A 163 -1.03 -7.37 -3.13
CA LEU A 163 -0.51 -7.46 -4.49
C LEU A 163 -0.91 -8.80 -5.11
N TYR A 164 -1.11 -8.81 -6.42
CA TYR A 164 -1.35 -10.04 -7.19
C TYR A 164 -0.06 -10.37 -7.92
N TRP A 165 0.50 -11.54 -7.62
CA TRP A 165 1.71 -12.03 -8.25
C TRP A 165 1.41 -13.35 -8.95
N MET A 166 1.92 -13.54 -10.17
CA MET A 166 1.70 -14.74 -10.96
C MET A 166 2.45 -15.95 -10.38
N VAL A 167 1.87 -16.59 -9.37
CA VAL A 167 2.17 -17.97 -8.97
C VAL A 167 0.82 -18.69 -8.93
N SER A 168 0.46 -19.31 -10.05
CA SER A 168 -0.42 -20.49 -10.03
C SER A 168 0.51 -21.68 -9.87
N SER A 169 0.47 -22.35 -8.72
CA SER A 169 1.04 -23.68 -8.57
C SER A 169 0.12 -24.58 -7.74
N ASP A 170 -1.18 -24.53 -8.02
CA ASP A 170 -2.05 -25.65 -7.65
C ASP A 170 -2.01 -26.66 -8.79
N HIS A 171 -0.92 -27.47 -8.85
CA HIS A 171 -0.84 -28.83 -9.40
C HIS A 171 0.43 -29.48 -8.80
N THR A 172 0.35 -29.92 -7.54
CA THR A 172 1.11 -31.05 -6.99
C THR A 172 0.34 -31.69 -5.85
#